data_AF-A0A388NRF6-F1
#
_entry.id   AF-A0A388NRF6-F1
#
_cell.length_a   1.000
_cell.length_b   1.000
_cell.length_c   1.000
_cell.angle_alpha   90.00
_cell.angle_beta   90.00
_cell.angle_gamma   90.00
#
_symmetry.space_group_name_H-M   'P 1'
#
loop_
_entity.id
_entity.type
_entity.pdbx_description
1 polymer ?
#
loop_
_entity_poly.entity_id
_entity_poly.type
_entity_poly.pdbx_seq_one_letter_code
_entity_poly.pdbx_strand_id
1 'polypeptide(L)' 'MKNGFNVVSVGNADRYNYDTTIIYDYTGHYYTTRWLSEKFNLRPQSIIALRDPNSTVDVRMVVGGDFTLP' A
#
# COMPACT_ATOMS: atom_id res chain seq x y z
N MET A 1 18.57 3.06 -7.34
CA MET A 1 17.29 2.40 -7.00
C MET A 1 16.76 3.08 -5.74
N LYS A 2 15.79 3.99 -5.85
CA LYS A 2 15.35 4.85 -4.74
C LYS A 2 14.53 4.01 -3.74
N ASN A 3 15.06 3.81 -2.53
CA ASN A 3 14.46 3.21 -1.32
C ASN A 3 14.43 1.68 -1.18
N GLY A 4 14.98 0.88 -2.12
CA GLY A 4 15.16 -0.57 -1.91
C GLY A 4 13.92 -1.46 -2.09
N PHE A 5 12.78 -0.90 -2.52
CA PHE A 5 11.61 -1.69 -2.90
C PHE A 5 11.73 -2.21 -4.34
N ASN A 6 11.23 -3.43 -4.57
CA ASN A 6 11.00 -3.95 -5.92
C ASN A 6 9.59 -3.56 -6.39
N VAL A 7 9.48 -2.45 -7.12
CA VAL A 7 8.19 -2.00 -7.68
C VAL A 7 7.93 -2.74 -8.99
N VAL A 8 7.04 -3.72 -8.94
CA VAL A 8 6.75 -4.59 -10.10
C VAL A 8 5.56 -4.10 -10.95
N SER A 9 4.75 -3.17 -10.46
CA SER A 9 3.60 -2.62 -11.18
C SER A 9 3.17 -1.25 -10.63
N VAL A 10 2.68 -0.39 -11.53
CA VAL A 10 2.00 0.89 -11.22
C VAL A 10 0.83 1.03 -12.18
N GLY A 11 -0.32 1.47 -11.69
CA GLY A 11 -1.52 1.65 -12.50
C GLY A 11 -2.60 2.44 -11.77
N ASN A 12 -3.73 2.63 -12.45
CA ASN A 12 -4.90 3.26 -11.85
C ASN A 12 -5.48 2.38 -10.74
N ALA A 13 -6.08 3.03 -9.74
CA ALA A 13 -6.93 2.34 -8.78
C ALA A 13 -8.11 1.68 -9.51
N ASP A 14 -8.60 0.55 -8.96
CA ASP A 14 -9.76 -0.18 -9.48
C ASP A 14 -11.06 0.62 -9.35
N ARG A 15 -11.09 1.60 -8.43
CA ARG A 15 -12.17 2.56 -8.24
C ARG A 15 -11.59 3.96 -8.08
N TYR A 16 -12.34 4.96 -8.52
CA TYR A 16 -11.92 6.37 -8.44
C TYR A 16 -12.30 7.06 -7.12
N ASN A 17 -13.08 6.41 -6.26
CA ASN A 17 -13.68 7.00 -5.06
C ASN A 17 -13.09 6.43 -3.75
N TYR A 18 -11.79 6.19 -3.71
CA TYR A 18 -11.10 5.92 -2.46
C TYR A 18 -10.91 7.23 -1.69
N ASP A 19 -11.72 7.46 -0.65
CA ASP A 19 -11.55 8.62 0.23
C ASP A 19 -10.22 8.57 1.00
N THR A 20 -9.77 7.35 1.33
CA THR A 20 -8.55 7.11 2.09
C THR A 20 -7.60 6.17 1.37
N THR A 21 -6.31 6.39 1.56
CA THR A 21 -5.22 5.55 1.07
C THR A 21 -5.20 4.25 1.84
N ILE A 22 -5.05 3.13 1.14
CA ILE A 22 -5.07 1.79 1.72
C ILE A 22 -3.80 1.04 1.31
N ILE A 23 -3.21 0.31 2.24
CA ILE A 23 -2.12 -0.62 2.01
C ILE A 23 -2.65 -2.04 2.28
N TYR A 24 -2.72 -2.87 1.25
CA TYR A 24 -3.00 -4.29 1.38
C TYR A 24 -1.69 -5.07 1.59
N ASP A 25 -1.64 -5.92 2.62
CA ASP A 25 -0.57 -6.86 2.89
C ASP A 25 -1.06 -8.29 2.60
N TYR A 26 -0.58 -8.88 1.51
CA TYR A 26 -1.02 -10.20 1.05
C TYR A 26 -0.18 -11.35 1.60
N THR A 27 1.07 -11.08 1.99
CA THR A 27 2.03 -12.12 2.35
C THR A 27 2.65 -11.94 3.75
N GLY A 28 2.30 -10.88 4.48
CA GLY A 28 2.70 -10.65 5.87
C GLY A 28 3.95 -9.78 6.02
N HIS A 29 4.20 -8.86 5.09
CA HIS A 29 5.35 -7.95 5.10
C HIS A 29 5.14 -6.74 6.02
N TYR A 30 4.94 -6.99 7.32
CA TYR A 30 4.66 -5.99 8.35
C TYR A 30 5.60 -4.78 8.34
N TYR A 31 6.91 -5.00 8.25
CA TYR A 31 7.88 -3.89 8.27
C TYR A 31 7.80 -3.00 7.03
N THR A 32 7.46 -3.58 5.88
CA THR A 32 7.27 -2.83 4.63
C THR A 32 6.02 -1.96 4.71
N THR A 33 4.90 -2.54 5.15
CA THR A 33 3.62 -1.82 5.24
C THR A 33 3.65 -0.74 6.32
N ARG A 34 4.31 -1.00 7.45
CA ARG A 34 4.56 0.00 8.49
C ARG A 34 5.44 1.15 8.00
N TRP A 35 6.54 0.86 7.30
CA TRP A 35 7.41 1.91 6.76
C TRP A 35 6.65 2.80 5.77
N LEU A 36 5.83 2.20 4.90
CA LEU A 36 4.99 2.95 3.95
C LEU A 36 3.96 3.82 4.69
N SER A 37 3.29 3.30 5.72
CA SER A 37 2.33 4.09 6.48
C SER A 37 3.00 5.26 7.19
N GLU A 38 4.17 5.06 7.80
CA GLU A 38 4.91 6.12 8.49
C GLU A 38 5.42 7.16 7.49
N LYS A 39 5.96 6.72 6.34
CA LYS A 39 6.50 7.62 5.32
C LYS A 39 5.45 8.55 4.71
N PHE A 40 4.23 8.06 4.56
CA PHE A 40 3.11 8.81 3.98
C PHE A 40 2.12 9.33 5.03
N ASN A 41 2.48 9.29 6.32
CA ASN A 41 1.65 9.75 7.43
C ASN A 41 0.22 9.15 7.44
N LEU A 42 0.11 7.88 7.06
CA LEU A 42 -1.17 7.16 7.02
C LEU A 42 -1.51 6.63 8.41
N ARG A 43 -2.81 6.56 8.70
CA ARG A 43 -3.30 5.96 9.94
C ARG A 43 -2.99 4.45 9.95
N PRO A 44 -2.68 3.81 11.10
CA PRO A 44 -2.43 2.38 11.15
C PRO A 44 -3.57 1.51 10.58
N GLN A 45 -4.82 1.98 10.69
CA GLN A 45 -6.01 1.30 10.15
C GLN A 45 -6.04 1.27 8.61
N SER A 46 -5.16 2.02 7.95
CA SER A 46 -4.99 2.01 6.49
C SER A 46 -4.28 0.74 6.01
N ILE A 47 -3.67 -0.04 6.91
CA ILE A 47 -3.04 -1.32 6.58
C ILE A 47 -4.07 -2.43 6.77
N ILE A 48 -4.40 -3.13 5.68
CA ILE A 48 -5.31 -4.27 5.66
C ILE A 48 -4.49 -5.52 5.41
N ALA A 49 -4.37 -6.37 6.43
CA ALA A 49 -3.85 -7.72 6.27
C ALA A 49 -4.92 -8.59 5.60
N LEU A 50 -4.70 -8.92 4.33
CA LEU A 50 -5.61 -9.73 3.52
C LEU A 50 -4.79 -10.82 2.85
N ARG A 51 -4.59 -11.94 3.54
CA ARG A 51 -3.76 -13.02 2.99
C ARG A 51 -4.39 -13.58 1.72
N ASP A 52 -3.68 -13.43 0.60
CA ASP A 52 -4.11 -13.96 -0.71
C ASP A 52 -2.94 -14.69 -1.38
N PRO A 53 -2.95 -16.03 -1.42
CA PRO A 53 -1.88 -16.81 -2.05
C PRO A 53 -1.87 -16.69 -3.58
N ASN A 54 -2.92 -16.15 -4.21
CA ASN A 54 -3.00 -15.94 -5.64
C ASN A 54 -2.57 -14.52 -6.06
N SER A 55 -2.28 -13.64 -5.11
CA SER A 55 -1.80 -12.30 -5.42
C SER A 55 -0.44 -12.38 -6.12
N THR A 56 -0.28 -11.61 -7.20
CA THR A 56 0.99 -11.50 -7.93
C THR A 56 1.98 -10.53 -7.25
N VAL A 57 1.60 -9.90 -6.14
CA VAL A 57 2.40 -8.95 -5.36
C VAL A 57 2.25 -9.20 -3.86
N ASP A 58 3.29 -8.89 -3.11
CA ASP A 58 3.27 -8.99 -1.64
C ASP A 58 2.46 -7.87 -0.98
N VAL A 59 2.62 -6.65 -1.49
CA VAL A 59 2.01 -5.43 -0.95
C VAL A 59 1.43 -4.62 -2.10
N ARG A 60 0.23 -4.08 -1.90
CA ARG A 60 -0.41 -3.11 -2.82
C ARG A 60 -0.80 -1.86 -2.07
N MET A 61 -0.43 -0.70 -2.59
CA MET A 61 -0.88 0.59 -2.08
C MET A 61 -1.87 1.19 -3.07
N VAL A 62 -3.08 1.49 -2.61
CA VAL A 62 -4.11 2.21 -3.35
C VAL A 62 -4.17 3.63 -2.81
N VAL A 63 -3.84 4.60 -3.67
CA VAL A 63 -3.79 6.02 -3.32
C VAL A 63 -5.21 6.58 -3.27
N GLY A 64 -5.59 7.16 -2.13
CA GLY A 64 -6.90 7.80 -1.93
C GLY A 64 -6.81 9.33 -1.91
N GLY A 65 -7.96 9.98 -1.70
CA GLY A 65 -8.06 11.45 -1.64
C GLY A 65 -7.32 12.11 -0.48
N ASP A 66 -6.99 11.36 0.57
CA ASP A 66 -6.18 11.81 1.71
C ASP A 66 -4.66 11.75 1.47
N PHE A 67 -4.22 11.27 0.30
CA PHE A 67 -2.80 11.10 0.01
C PHE A 67 -2.10 12.43 -0.23
N THR A 68 -0.99 12.63 0.47
CA THR A 68 -0.10 13.77 0.26
C THR A 68 1.33 13.30 0.05
N LEU A 69 2.04 13.89 -0.92
CA LEU A 69 3.46 13.65 -1.09
C LEU A 69 4.23 14.23 0.13
N PRO A 70 5.16 13.46 0.71
CA PRO A 70 6.01 13.92 1.81
C PRO A 70 7.11 14.86 1.35
#